data_AF-A0A251U8V3-F1
#
_entry.id   AF-A0A251U8V3-F1
#
_cell.length_a   1.000
_cell.length_b   1.000
_cell.length_c   1.000
_cell.angle_alpha   90.00
_cell.angle_beta   90.00
_cell.angle_gamma   90.00
#
_symmetry.space_group_name_H-M   'P 1'
#
loop_
_entity.id
_entity.type
_entity.pdbx_description
1 polymer ?
#
loop_
_entity_poly.entity_id
_entity_poly.type
_entity_poly.pdbx_seq_one_letter_code
_entity_poly.pdbx_strand_id
1 'polypeptide(L)'
;MYGLTSMYFAGVMVRLILVATPAVCLISAIAVSATIKNLTQTLRGKPAQTLSAKGAGGTRGSSKQQASVDQSIPLLKNGASVLLLGAFYLLSRYAIHCTWVTSEAYSSPSIVLAARGAHGQRVIFDDYREAYFWLRQNTPSDAKIMSWWDYGYQITAMGNRTVIVDNNTWNNTHIATVGARCLLMRMKLMR
;
A
#
# COMPACT_ATOMS: atom_id res chain seq x y z
N MET A 1 3.68 21.58 2.06
CA MET A 1 2.50 21.66 1.18
C MET A 1 2.14 20.31 0.57
N TYR A 2 3.00 19.68 -0.26
CA TYR A 2 2.71 18.39 -0.92
C TYR A 2 2.25 17.25 0.03
N GLY A 3 2.93 17.05 1.16
CA GLY A 3 2.57 15.98 2.10
C GLY A 3 1.22 16.17 2.80
N LEU A 4 0.82 17.42 3.08
CA LEU A 4 -0.46 17.73 3.71
C LEU A 4 -1.62 17.55 2.74
N THR A 5 -1.45 18.02 1.49
CA THR A 5 -2.46 17.83 0.45
C THR A 5 -2.60 16.37 0.07
N SER A 6 -1.50 15.62 -0.06
CA SER A 6 -1.55 14.18 -0.38
C SER A 6 -2.20 13.36 0.75
N MET A 7 -1.94 13.70 2.01
CA MET A 7 -2.53 13.00 3.16
C MET A 7 -4.05 13.23 3.23
N TYR A 8 -4.50 14.46 2.96
CA TYR A 8 -5.93 14.79 2.90
C TYR A 8 -6.64 13.98 1.82
N PHE A 9 -6.09 13.94 0.59
CA PHE A 9 -6.68 13.17 -0.51
C PHE A 9 -6.63 11.66 -0.29
N ALA A 10 -5.59 11.13 0.37
CA ALA A 10 -5.52 9.72 0.75
C ALA A 10 -6.60 9.31 1.77
N GLY A 11 -7.01 10.23 2.66
CA GLY A 11 -8.10 9.99 3.61
C GLY A 11 -9.49 9.92 2.97
N VAL A 12 -9.68 10.56 1.81
CA VAL A 12 -10.97 10.61 1.10
C VAL A 12 -11.15 9.43 0.14
N MET A 13 -10.06 8.95 -0.49
CA MET A 13 -10.14 7.90 -1.51
C MET A 13 -9.01 6.87 -1.34
N VAL A 14 -9.39 5.60 -1.18
CA VAL A 14 -8.43 4.49 -0.95
C VAL A 14 -7.40 4.35 -2.07
N ARG A 15 -7.77 4.65 -3.32
CA ARG A 15 -6.84 4.59 -4.47
C ARG A 15 -5.74 5.65 -4.41
N LEU A 16 -5.95 6.77 -3.72
CA LEU A 16 -4.98 7.87 -3.65
C LEU A 16 -3.89 7.64 -2.59
N ILE A 17 -3.98 6.55 -1.81
CA ILE A 17 -2.92 6.16 -0.86
C ILE A 17 -1.56 5.94 -1.54
N LEU A 18 -1.57 5.48 -2.80
CA LEU A 18 -0.37 5.26 -3.60
C LEU A 18 0.39 6.57 -3.87
N VAL A 19 -0.32 7.70 -4.00
CA VAL A 19 0.28 9.02 -4.26
C VAL A 19 0.89 9.61 -2.98
N ALA A 20 0.34 9.28 -1.81
CA ALA A 20 0.86 9.72 -0.51
C ALA A 20 2.08 8.92 -0.04
N THR A 21 2.23 7.66 -0.48
CA THR A 21 3.29 6.74 -0.06
C THR A 21 4.71 7.31 -0.23
N PRO A 22 5.13 7.89 -1.38
CA PRO A 22 6.47 8.46 -1.52
C PRO A 22 6.73 9.65 -0.60
N ALA A 23 5.73 10.50 -0.35
CA ALA A 23 5.87 11.64 0.56
C ALA A 23 6.08 11.18 2.00
N VAL A 24 5.31 10.18 2.46
CA VAL A 24 5.43 9.60 3.80
C VAL A 24 6.80 8.92 3.96
N CYS A 25 7.25 8.16 2.96
CA CYS A 25 8.57 7.51 2.98
C CYS A 25 9.71 8.53 3.18
N LEU A 26 9.69 9.66 2.45
CA LEU A 26 10.70 10.70 2.57
C LEU A 26 10.69 11.39 3.95
N ILE A 27 9.51 11.74 4.47
CA ILE A 27 9.38 12.37 5.80
C ILE A 27 9.85 11.40 6.88
N SER A 28 9.44 10.13 6.81
CA SER A 28 9.88 9.07 7.72
C SER A 28 11.38 8.84 7.65
N ALA A 29 11.99 8.83 6.46
CA ALA A 29 13.44 8.67 6.29
C ALA A 29 14.23 9.84 6.91
N ILE A 30 13.78 11.07 6.70
CA ILE A 30 14.40 12.26 7.29
C ILE A 30 14.30 12.22 8.81
N ALA A 31 13.12 11.87 9.35
CA ALA A 31 12.90 11.75 10.79
C ALA A 31 13.81 10.70 11.41
N VAL A 32 13.85 9.48 10.86
CA VAL A 32 14.71 8.38 11.34
C VAL A 32 16.19 8.77 11.25
N SER A 33 16.63 9.37 10.14
CA SER A 33 18.01 9.84 9.98
C SER A 33 18.37 10.92 11.01
N ALA A 34 17.49 11.89 11.25
CA ALA A 34 17.71 12.94 12.26
C ALA A 34 17.80 12.33 13.68
N THR A 35 16.92 11.39 14.02
CA THR A 35 16.96 10.69 15.30
C THR A 35 18.28 9.94 15.47
N ILE A 36 18.69 9.11 14.50
CA ILE A 36 19.95 8.35 14.58
C ILE A 36 21.18 9.27 14.69
N LYS A 37 21.20 10.39 13.97
CA LYS A 37 22.30 11.38 14.05
C LYS A 37 22.40 12.01 15.44
N ASN A 38 21.28 12.44 16.01
CA ASN A 38 21.24 13.00 17.36
C ASN A 38 21.71 11.98 18.40
N LEU A 39 21.23 10.73 18.34
CA LEU A 39 21.65 9.67 19.24
C LEU A 39 23.15 9.37 19.11
N THR A 40 23.68 9.32 17.89
CA THR A 40 25.10 9.06 17.65
C THR A 40 25.98 10.20 18.18
N GLN A 41 25.55 11.45 18.06
CA GLN A 41 26.26 12.61 18.61
C GLN A 41 26.28 12.60 20.14
N THR A 42 25.17 12.25 20.78
CA THR A 42 25.08 12.05 22.24
C THR A 42 26.02 10.94 22.71
N LEU A 43 26.13 9.84 21.98
CA LEU A 43 27.07 8.74 22.28
C LEU A 43 28.54 9.11 22.08
N ARG A 44 28.84 10.03 21.14
CA ARG A 44 30.20 10.49 20.83
C ARG A 44 30.72 11.60 21.76
N GLY A 45 29.92 12.04 22.74
CA GLY A 45 30.32 13.03 23.75
C GLY A 45 30.44 14.47 23.25
N LYS A 46 29.92 14.79 22.05
CA LYS A 46 29.77 16.18 21.60
C LYS A 46 28.33 16.61 21.88
N PRO A 47 28.07 17.60 22.75
CA PRO A 47 26.72 18.11 22.92
C PRO A 47 26.27 18.69 21.58
N ALA A 48 25.32 18.03 20.94
CA ALA A 48 24.74 18.48 19.69
C ALA A 48 24.06 19.83 19.93
N GLN A 49 24.62 20.88 19.33
CA GLN A 49 23.93 22.15 19.17
C GLN A 49 22.58 21.87 18.48
N THR A 50 21.53 22.18 19.21
CA THR A 50 20.18 22.36 18.71
C THR A 50 20.21 23.13 17.40
N LEU A 51 19.54 22.60 16.36
CA LEU A 51 19.14 23.40 15.22
C LEU A 51 18.22 24.51 15.74
N SER A 52 18.83 25.64 16.09
CA SER A 52 18.17 26.89 16.39
C SER A 52 17.62 27.46 15.09
N ALA A 53 16.29 27.50 15.00
CA ALA A 53 15.60 28.41 14.11
C ALA A 53 16.03 29.84 14.48
N LYS A 54 16.56 30.58 13.48
CA LYS A 54 16.91 32.00 13.58
C LYS A 54 15.73 32.81 14.17
N GLY A 55 15.95 33.46 15.31
CA GLY A 55 15.12 34.50 15.90
C GLY A 55 15.93 35.27 16.95
N ALA A 56 15.95 36.59 16.86
CA ALA A 56 16.92 37.50 17.46
C ALA A 56 16.69 37.80 18.96
N GLY A 57 17.79 38.15 19.66
CA GLY A 57 17.75 39.06 20.82
C GLY A 57 18.25 38.52 22.18
N GLY A 58 19.27 39.16 22.74
CA GLY A 58 19.28 39.49 24.18
C GLY A 58 20.12 38.64 25.15
N THR A 59 21.41 38.98 25.24
CA THR A 59 22.21 39.23 26.48
C THR A 59 22.12 38.35 27.74
N ARG A 60 23.33 37.96 28.18
CA ARG A 60 23.89 37.85 29.56
C ARG A 60 23.75 36.53 30.33
N GLY A 61 24.90 35.85 30.42
CA GLY A 61 25.55 35.50 31.70
C GLY A 61 25.27 34.10 32.25
N SER A 62 26.26 33.21 32.19
CA SER A 62 26.51 32.25 33.27
C SER A 62 27.87 31.56 33.10
N SER A 63 28.86 31.99 33.89
CA SER A 63 30.11 31.28 34.12
C SER A 63 30.09 30.79 35.56
N LYS A 64 29.80 29.49 35.75
CA LYS A 64 30.21 28.61 36.87
C LYS A 64 29.20 27.46 37.01
N GLN A 65 29.53 26.28 36.51
CA GLN A 65 29.46 25.02 37.29
C GLN A 65 29.98 23.86 36.45
N GLN A 66 31.25 23.56 36.67
CA GLN A 66 31.98 22.43 36.10
C GLN A 66 32.41 21.57 37.29
N ALA A 67 31.49 20.79 37.88
CA ALA A 67 31.81 19.90 39.01
C ALA A 67 30.71 18.85 39.38
N SER A 68 29.81 18.43 38.47
CA SER A 68 28.82 17.37 38.78
C SER A 68 28.43 16.47 37.59
N VAL A 69 29.22 16.47 36.51
CA VAL A 69 28.79 15.90 35.21
C VAL A 69 29.20 14.42 35.00
N ASP A 70 30.01 13.80 35.86
CA ASP A 70 30.56 12.47 35.54
C ASP A 70 29.59 11.28 35.73
N GLN A 71 28.52 11.43 36.52
CA GLN A 71 27.61 10.31 36.82
C GLN A 71 26.31 10.31 35.96
N SER A 72 25.99 11.42 35.29
CA SER A 72 24.84 11.55 34.37
C SER A 72 25.17 11.18 32.92
N ILE A 73 26.45 11.22 32.52
CA ILE A 73 26.94 10.79 31.20
C ILE A 73 26.74 9.27 30.94
N PRO A 74 27.02 8.33 31.87
CA PRO A 74 26.78 6.91 31.61
C PRO A 74 25.30 6.57 31.50
N LEU A 75 24.41 7.23 32.26
CA LEU A 75 22.96 7.05 32.14
C LEU A 75 22.42 7.58 30.80
N LEU A 76 22.90 8.74 30.35
CA LEU A 76 22.52 9.30 29.05
C LEU A 76 23.07 8.44 27.89
N LYS A 77 24.28 7.90 28.03
CA LYS A 77 24.92 7.01 27.05
C LYS A 77 24.25 5.64 27.00
N ASN A 78 23.86 5.08 28.14
CA ASN A 78 23.08 3.84 28.21
C ASN A 78 21.67 4.04 27.64
N GLY A 79 21.02 5.17 27.96
CA GLY A 79 19.72 5.56 27.40
C GLY A 79 19.75 5.77 25.89
N ALA A 80 20.77 6.46 25.37
CA ALA A 80 20.97 6.64 23.93
C ALA A 80 21.26 5.30 23.22
N SER A 81 21.98 4.38 23.86
CA SER A 81 22.23 3.04 23.33
C SER A 81 20.96 2.19 23.25
N VAL A 82 20.11 2.23 24.29
CA VAL A 82 18.80 1.56 24.32
C VAL A 82 17.87 2.12 23.25
N LEU A 83 17.85 3.44 23.08
CA LEU A 83 17.01 4.10 22.08
C LEU A 83 17.46 3.76 20.64
N LEU A 84 18.76 3.58 20.41
CA LEU A 84 19.31 3.17 19.11
C LEU A 84 18.96 1.71 18.79
N LEU A 85 19.04 0.82 19.78
CA LEU A 85 18.56 -0.56 19.70
C LEU A 85 17.04 -0.62 19.44
N GLY A 86 16.27 0.24 20.12
CA GLY A 86 14.83 0.37 19.90
C GLY A 86 14.49 0.83 18.48
N ALA A 87 15.21 1.82 17.95
CA ALA A 87 15.03 2.26 16.57
C ALA A 87 15.36 1.15 15.55
N PHE A 88 16.43 0.39 15.77
CA PHE A 88 16.80 -0.76 14.93
C PHE A 88 15.75 -1.89 15.00
N TYR A 89 15.20 -2.16 16.19
CA TYR A 89 14.13 -3.13 16.39
C TYR A 89 12.85 -2.73 15.63
N LEU A 90 12.45 -1.45 15.68
CA LEU A 90 11.29 -0.95 14.93
C LEU A 90 11.45 -1.10 13.42
N LEU A 91 12.64 -0.79 12.87
CA LEU A 91 12.92 -0.99 11.44
C LEU A 91 12.83 -2.47 11.04
N SER A 92 13.37 -3.35 11.88
CA SER A 92 13.33 -4.80 11.64
C SER A 92 11.90 -5.35 11.68
N ARG A 93 11.09 -4.91 12.66
CA ARG A 93 9.66 -5.24 12.76
C ARG A 93 8.86 -4.71 11.58
N TYR A 94 9.17 -3.51 11.10
CA TYR A 94 8.54 -2.94 9.91
C TYR A 94 8.80 -3.80 8.67
N ALA A 95 10.04 -4.25 8.44
CA ALA A 95 10.36 -5.12 7.30
C ALA A 95 9.62 -6.46 7.34
N ILE A 96 9.54 -7.10 8.52
CA ILE A 96 8.78 -8.35 8.71
C ILE A 96 7.29 -8.11 8.43
N HIS A 97 6.72 -7.03 8.97
CA HIS A 97 5.32 -6.67 8.75
C HIS A 97 5.00 -6.41 7.27
N CYS A 98 5.83 -5.63 6.56
CA CYS A 98 5.67 -5.40 5.13
C CYS A 98 5.68 -6.71 4.32
N THR A 99 6.58 -7.63 4.68
CA THR A 99 6.67 -8.93 4.02
C THR A 99 5.40 -9.75 4.25
N TRP A 100 4.93 -9.82 5.49
CA TRP A 100 3.71 -10.55 5.84
C TRP A 100 2.44 -9.98 5.19
N VAL A 101 2.29 -8.64 5.19
CA VAL A 101 1.15 -7.98 4.52
C VAL A 101 1.17 -8.23 3.01
N THR A 102 2.36 -8.19 2.41
CA THR A 102 2.50 -8.43 0.96
C THR A 102 2.14 -9.88 0.61
N SER A 103 2.58 -10.86 1.42
CA SER A 103 2.26 -12.26 1.19
C SER A 103 0.78 -12.57 1.40
N GLU A 104 0.16 -12.09 2.47
CA GLU A 104 -1.22 -12.49 2.79
C GLU A 104 -2.27 -11.69 2.02
N ALA A 105 -2.11 -10.36 1.89
CA ALA A 105 -3.15 -9.50 1.35
C ALA A 105 -3.00 -9.22 -0.15
N TYR A 106 -1.77 -8.95 -0.61
CA TYR A 106 -1.52 -8.49 -1.98
C TYR A 106 -1.17 -9.61 -2.97
N SER A 107 -0.68 -10.77 -2.49
CA SER A 107 -0.25 -11.87 -3.37
C SER A 107 -1.37 -12.85 -3.77
N SER A 108 -2.64 -12.51 -3.54
CA SER A 108 -3.78 -13.33 -3.97
C SER A 108 -4.05 -13.18 -5.48
N PRO A 109 -3.91 -14.24 -6.29
CA PRO A 109 -4.18 -14.14 -7.73
C PRO A 109 -5.69 -13.96 -7.97
N SER A 110 -6.09 -12.85 -8.56
CA SER A 110 -7.51 -12.53 -8.86
C SER A 110 -8.12 -13.39 -9.98
N ILE A 111 -7.33 -14.24 -10.63
CA ILE A 111 -7.75 -15.05 -11.79
C ILE A 111 -7.89 -16.54 -11.48
N VAL A 112 -7.37 -17.00 -10.34
CA VAL A 112 -7.47 -18.37 -9.88
C VAL A 112 -7.97 -18.32 -8.46
N LEU A 113 -9.25 -18.68 -8.27
CA LEU A 113 -9.78 -18.81 -6.93
C LEU A 113 -9.13 -20.04 -6.30
N ALA A 114 -8.13 -19.80 -5.46
CA ALA A 114 -7.58 -20.83 -4.60
C ALA A 114 -8.45 -20.90 -3.34
N ALA A 115 -9.40 -21.83 -3.30
CA ALA A 115 -10.10 -22.13 -2.06
C ALA A 115 -9.22 -23.07 -1.21
N ARG A 116 -9.08 -22.75 0.09
CA ARG A 116 -8.57 -23.72 1.06
C ARG A 116 -9.72 -24.66 1.40
N GLY A 117 -9.61 -25.93 1.01
CA GLY A 117 -10.56 -26.95 1.44
C GLY A 117 -10.50 -27.17 2.95
N ALA A 118 -11.53 -27.82 3.52
CA ALA A 118 -11.64 -28.09 4.96
C ALA A 118 -10.47 -28.92 5.56
N HIS A 119 -9.58 -29.47 4.73
CA HIS A 119 -8.38 -30.23 5.13
C HIS A 119 -7.06 -29.55 4.70
N GLY A 120 -7.08 -28.24 4.41
CA GLY A 120 -5.86 -27.48 4.05
C GLY A 120 -5.33 -27.75 2.64
N GLN A 121 -5.98 -28.62 1.87
CA GLN A 121 -5.70 -28.82 0.45
C GLN A 121 -6.07 -27.57 -0.33
N ARG A 122 -5.15 -27.08 -1.15
CA ARG A 122 -5.38 -25.93 -2.05
C ARG A 122 -6.10 -26.46 -3.30
N VAL A 123 -7.42 -26.27 -3.34
CA VAL A 123 -8.21 -26.58 -4.55
C VAL A 123 -8.16 -25.34 -5.44
N ILE A 124 -7.56 -25.50 -6.61
CA ILE A 124 -7.39 -24.48 -7.64
C ILE A 124 -8.58 -24.62 -8.58
N PHE A 125 -9.51 -23.66 -8.57
CA PHE A 125 -10.60 -23.61 -9.53
C PHE A 125 -10.13 -22.85 -10.78
N ASP A 126 -9.89 -23.59 -11.87
CA ASP A 126 -9.44 -23.08 -13.17
C ASP A 126 -10.59 -22.90 -14.19
N ASP A 127 -11.85 -22.97 -13.72
CA ASP A 127 -13.07 -22.94 -14.53
C ASP A 127 -13.14 -21.72 -15.48
N TYR A 128 -12.64 -20.56 -15.05
CA TYR A 128 -12.58 -19.37 -15.90
C TYR A 128 -11.70 -19.58 -17.13
N ARG A 129 -10.54 -20.20 -16.96
CA ARG A 129 -9.61 -20.45 -18.06
C ARG A 129 -10.18 -21.48 -19.02
N GLU A 130 -10.77 -22.55 -18.49
CA GLU A 130 -11.42 -23.58 -19.30
C GLU A 130 -12.59 -23.01 -20.10
N ALA A 131 -13.46 -22.20 -19.47
CA ALA A 131 -14.58 -21.56 -20.15
C ALA A 131 -14.13 -20.62 -21.28
N TYR A 132 -13.10 -19.79 -21.05
CA TYR A 132 -12.56 -18.92 -22.09
C TYR A 132 -11.89 -19.71 -23.22
N PHE A 133 -11.23 -20.82 -22.91
CA PHE A 133 -10.60 -21.68 -23.90
C PHE A 133 -11.63 -22.42 -24.75
N TRP A 134 -12.69 -22.95 -24.13
CA TRP A 134 -13.82 -23.53 -24.82
C TRP A 134 -14.46 -22.53 -25.78
N LEU A 135 -14.69 -21.31 -25.30
CA LEU A 135 -15.29 -20.23 -26.09
C LEU A 135 -14.43 -19.89 -27.32
N ARG A 136 -13.10 -19.89 -27.16
CA ARG A 136 -12.15 -19.64 -28.25
C ARG A 136 -12.14 -20.73 -29.32
N GLN A 137 -12.35 -21.99 -28.94
CA GLN A 137 -12.25 -23.13 -29.87
C GLN A 137 -13.58 -23.48 -30.53
N ASN A 138 -14.69 -23.30 -29.84
CA ASN A 138 -15.99 -23.84 -30.27
C ASN A 138 -16.93 -22.80 -30.88
N THR A 139 -16.56 -21.51 -30.86
CA THR A 139 -17.41 -20.45 -31.47
C THR A 139 -16.81 -19.88 -32.75
N PRO A 140 -17.65 -19.37 -33.68
CA PRO A 140 -17.18 -18.60 -34.83
C PRO A 140 -16.35 -17.38 -34.43
N SER A 141 -15.43 -16.94 -35.30
CA SER A 141 -14.54 -15.81 -35.04
C SER A 141 -15.26 -14.46 -34.93
N ASP A 142 -16.46 -14.34 -35.50
CA ASP A 142 -17.31 -13.16 -35.49
C ASP A 142 -18.35 -13.17 -34.35
N ALA A 143 -18.34 -14.21 -33.52
CA ALA A 143 -19.26 -14.34 -32.39
C ALA A 143 -19.07 -13.19 -31.39
N LYS A 144 -20.17 -12.48 -31.10
CA LYS A 144 -20.20 -11.37 -30.15
C LYS A 144 -20.69 -11.88 -28.80
N ILE A 145 -19.87 -11.72 -27.78
CA ILE A 145 -20.19 -12.17 -26.42
C ILE A 145 -20.71 -10.99 -25.61
N MET A 146 -21.87 -11.20 -25.00
CA MET A 146 -22.43 -10.27 -24.02
C MET A 146 -22.04 -10.74 -22.63
N SER A 147 -21.27 -9.93 -21.91
CA SER A 147 -20.91 -10.16 -20.52
C SER A 147 -21.16 -8.90 -19.70
N TRP A 148 -21.04 -9.02 -18.39
CA TRP A 148 -20.88 -7.85 -17.53
C TRP A 148 -19.59 -7.10 -17.87
N TRP A 149 -19.55 -5.79 -17.60
CA TRP A 149 -18.47 -4.89 -18.00
C TRP A 149 -17.10 -5.26 -17.41
N ASP A 150 -17.07 -5.82 -16.20
CA ASP A 150 -15.84 -6.19 -15.48
C ASP A 150 -15.07 -7.35 -16.18
N TYR A 151 -15.79 -8.24 -16.85
CA TYR A 151 -15.20 -9.40 -17.55
C TYR A 151 -14.79 -9.13 -19.00
N GLY A 152 -15.17 -7.97 -19.56
CA GLY A 152 -14.96 -7.68 -20.99
C GLY A 152 -13.49 -7.76 -21.41
N TYR A 153 -12.57 -7.27 -20.56
CA TYR A 153 -11.13 -7.34 -20.84
C TYR A 153 -10.60 -8.77 -20.80
N GLN A 154 -11.04 -9.58 -19.83
CA GLN A 154 -10.61 -10.96 -19.66
C GLN A 154 -11.06 -11.86 -20.83
N ILE A 155 -12.32 -11.70 -21.27
CA ILE A 155 -12.88 -12.44 -22.41
C ILE A 155 -12.15 -12.09 -23.70
N THR A 156 -11.85 -10.80 -23.92
CA THR A 156 -11.13 -10.38 -25.13
C THR A 156 -9.70 -10.93 -25.14
N ALA A 157 -8.98 -10.82 -24.02
CA ALA A 157 -7.59 -11.24 -23.92
C ALA A 157 -7.41 -12.77 -23.97
N MET A 158 -8.30 -13.54 -23.33
CA MET A 158 -8.15 -15.01 -23.22
C MET A 158 -9.02 -15.77 -24.24
N GLY A 159 -10.25 -15.33 -24.45
CA GLY A 159 -11.21 -15.93 -25.38
C GLY A 159 -11.01 -15.50 -26.83
N ASN A 160 -10.28 -14.40 -27.09
CA ASN A 160 -10.07 -13.82 -28.42
C ASN A 160 -11.39 -13.66 -29.20
N ARG A 161 -12.35 -12.96 -28.60
CA ARG A 161 -13.66 -12.69 -29.17
C ARG A 161 -14.10 -11.26 -28.87
N THR A 162 -14.96 -10.73 -29.72
CA THR A 162 -15.49 -9.36 -29.56
C THR A 162 -16.52 -9.34 -28.44
N VAL A 163 -16.31 -8.48 -27.45
CA VAL A 163 -17.25 -8.22 -26.36
C VAL A 163 -18.13 -7.02 -26.67
N ILE A 164 -19.38 -7.07 -26.23
CA ILE A 164 -20.34 -5.97 -26.42
C ILE A 164 -20.05 -4.82 -25.46
N VAL A 165 -19.69 -5.09 -24.19
CA VAL A 165 -19.36 -4.06 -23.20
C VAL A 165 -17.95 -4.27 -22.68
N ASP A 166 -17.18 -3.18 -22.66
CA ASP A 166 -15.81 -3.14 -22.16
C ASP A 166 -15.72 -2.39 -20.81
N ASN A 167 -14.57 -2.54 -20.14
CA ASN A 167 -14.31 -1.94 -18.82
C ASN A 167 -13.99 -0.43 -18.88
N ASN A 168 -14.07 0.19 -20.06
CA ASN A 168 -13.76 1.61 -20.23
C ASN A 168 -14.93 2.52 -19.84
N THR A 169 -16.14 1.96 -19.70
CA THR A 169 -17.34 2.63 -19.17
C THR A 169 -17.70 3.99 -19.80
N TRP A 170 -17.25 4.27 -21.04
CA TRP A 170 -17.43 5.58 -21.68
C TRP A 170 -18.91 5.90 -21.99
N ASN A 171 -19.71 4.87 -22.29
CA ASN A 171 -21.13 5.03 -22.62
C ASN A 171 -22.04 4.36 -21.57
N ASN A 172 -22.50 5.15 -20.60
CA ASN A 172 -23.39 4.69 -19.53
C ASN A 172 -24.74 4.15 -20.03
N THR A 173 -25.27 4.67 -21.15
CA THR A 173 -26.55 4.20 -21.70
C THR A 173 -26.44 2.78 -22.27
N HIS A 174 -25.28 2.44 -22.85
CA HIS A 174 -25.00 1.12 -23.37
C HIS A 174 -24.86 0.09 -22.24
N ILE A 175 -24.20 0.46 -21.14
CA ILE A 175 -24.06 -0.38 -19.94
C ILE A 175 -25.42 -0.61 -19.28
N ALA A 176 -26.25 0.43 -19.16
CA ALA A 176 -27.60 0.31 -18.61
C ALA A 176 -28.48 -0.65 -19.45
N THR A 177 -28.36 -0.61 -20.77
CA THR A 177 -29.06 -1.52 -21.68
C THR A 177 -28.62 -2.97 -21.50
N VAL A 178 -27.32 -3.19 -21.28
CA VAL A 178 -26.77 -4.52 -21.00
C VAL A 178 -27.20 -5.03 -19.63
N GLY A 179 -27.21 -4.16 -18.61
CA GLY A 179 -27.72 -4.49 -17.29
C GLY A 179 -29.20 -4.85 -17.29
N ALA A 180 -30.02 -4.08 -18.00
CA ALA A 180 -31.45 -4.36 -18.15
C ALA A 180 -31.69 -5.73 -18.82
N ARG A 181 -30.96 -6.06 -19.90
CA ARG A 181 -31.07 -7.36 -20.57
C ARG A 181 -30.58 -8.53 -19.70
N CYS A 182 -29.50 -8.34 -18.95
CA CYS A 182 -28.98 -9.35 -18.03
C CYS A 182 -29.99 -9.67 -16.92
N LEU A 183 -30.64 -8.64 -16.37
CA LEU A 183 -31.68 -8.79 -15.35
C LEU A 183 -32.92 -9.50 -15.91
N LEU A 184 -33.31 -9.16 -17.14
CA LEU A 184 -34.49 -9.71 -17.80
C LEU A 184 -34.32 -11.18 -18.21
N MET A 185 -33.11 -11.59 -18.64
CA MET A 185 -32.78 -13.01 -18.84
C MET A 185 -32.89 -13.81 -17.55
N ARG A 186 -32.38 -13.28 -16.43
CA ARG A 186 -32.46 -13.95 -15.13
C ARG A 186 -33.92 -14.17 -14.70
N MET A 187 -34.80 -13.19 -14.93
CA MET A 187 -36.22 -13.34 -14.60
C MET A 187 -36.93 -14.37 -15.49
N LYS A 188 -36.49 -14.55 -16.74
CA LYS A 188 -37.09 -15.51 -17.68
C LYS A 188 -36.60 -16.95 -17.49
N LEU A 189 -35.42 -17.13 -16.91
CA LEU A 189 -34.86 -18.44 -16.52
C LEU A 189 -35.36 -18.95 -15.17
N MET A 190 -36.00 -18.09 -14.35
CA MET A 190 -36.62 -18.47 -13.06
C MET A 190 -38.13 -18.78 -13.18
N ARG A 191 -38.66 -18.89 -14.39
CA ARG A 191 -39.98 -19.48 -14.68
C ARG A 191 -39.77 -20.80 -15.39
#